data_AF-A0A2E6BVC8-F1
#
_entry.id   AF-A0A2E6BVC8-F1
#
_cell.length_a   1.000
_cell.length_b   1.000
_cell.length_c   1.000
_cell.angle_alpha   90.00
_cell.angle_beta   90.00
_cell.angle_gamma   90.00
#
_symmetry.space_group_name_H-M   'P 1'
#
loop_
_entity.id
_entity.type
_entity.pdbx_description
1 polymer ?
#
loop_
_entity_poly.entity_id
_entity_poly.type
_entity_poly.pdbx_seq_one_letter_code
_entity_poly.pdbx_strand_id
1 'polypeptide(L)'
;MGFSNTHLDSLFITANEDYQTEKYAEAIDNYQTILDSNYYSFELYFNLANANYQFGKIPLSIYYYEKALQIKKDKDALNNLSLAQNRITLIEPITQLFYVRWWNNITHRLSQKMWSILLITGIWLSSVLLILFIKNRKKWKFNGLLLSIIITFLLGAQMYNANIQENKFFGIILKEAKLFDDNINYQSSGNIDRGNKVLILNESEKMFLIKLLDGQSGWVEKNRIKTLEIY
;
A
#
# COMPACT_ATOMS: atom_id res chain seq x y z
N MET A 1 -14.78 20.00 -28.01
CA MET A 1 -13.82 19.69 -26.93
C MET A 1 -12.99 18.47 -27.34
N GLY A 2 -11.93 18.66 -28.13
CA GLY A 2 -11.11 17.55 -28.67
C GLY A 2 -9.60 17.80 -28.63
N PHE A 3 -9.14 18.82 -27.89
CA PHE A 3 -7.74 19.25 -27.86
C PHE A 3 -6.96 18.77 -26.63
N SER A 4 -7.60 18.19 -25.60
CA SER A 4 -6.89 17.81 -24.36
C SER A 4 -5.97 16.61 -24.56
N ASN A 5 -6.43 15.56 -25.27
CA ASN A 5 -5.61 14.35 -25.45
C ASN A 5 -4.42 14.59 -26.36
N THR A 6 -4.59 15.34 -27.47
CA THR A 6 -3.48 15.58 -28.41
C THR A 6 -2.35 16.41 -27.82
N HIS A 7 -2.66 17.37 -26.93
CA HIS A 7 -1.62 18.14 -26.24
C HIS A 7 -0.89 17.32 -25.18
N LEU A 8 -1.62 16.53 -24.37
CA LEU A 8 -1.02 15.65 -23.36
C LEU A 8 -0.17 14.54 -24.00
N ASP A 9 -0.62 13.97 -25.12
CA ASP A 9 0.15 12.99 -25.89
C ASP A 9 1.44 13.62 -26.44
N SER A 10 1.38 14.86 -26.93
CA SER A 10 2.58 15.61 -27.36
C SER A 10 3.54 15.84 -26.19
N LEU A 11 3.05 16.28 -25.04
CA LEU A 11 3.88 16.46 -23.85
C LEU A 11 4.53 15.14 -23.41
N PHE A 12 3.79 14.02 -23.52
CA PHE A 12 4.31 12.71 -23.16
C PHE A 12 5.44 12.27 -24.10
N ILE A 13 5.29 12.51 -25.40
CA ILE A 13 6.34 12.24 -26.40
C ILE A 13 7.57 13.11 -26.12
N THR A 14 7.39 14.42 -25.94
CA THR A 14 8.49 15.33 -25.62
C THR A 14 9.20 14.93 -24.33
N ALA A 15 8.47 14.55 -23.28
CA ALA A 15 9.06 14.09 -22.03
C ALA A 15 9.88 12.79 -22.20
N ASN A 16 9.45 11.88 -23.07
CA ASN A 16 10.23 10.69 -23.41
C ASN A 16 11.52 11.04 -24.16
N GLU A 17 11.46 11.99 -25.10
CA GLU A 17 12.62 12.47 -25.84
C GLU A 17 13.62 13.19 -24.91
N ASP A 18 13.13 14.05 -24.02
CA ASP A 18 13.94 14.71 -23.00
C ASP A 18 14.61 13.67 -22.09
N TYR A 19 13.88 12.64 -21.65
CA TYR A 19 14.46 11.55 -20.86
C TYR A 19 15.54 10.78 -21.63
N GLN A 20 15.30 10.45 -22.90
CA GLN A 20 16.26 9.74 -23.76
C GLN A 20 17.52 10.56 -24.05
N THR A 21 17.38 11.89 -24.08
CA THR A 21 18.49 12.84 -24.27
C THR A 21 19.10 13.31 -22.94
N GLU A 22 18.82 12.60 -21.84
CA GLU A 22 19.35 12.84 -20.49
C GLU A 22 18.94 14.19 -19.85
N LYS A 23 17.97 14.88 -20.44
CA LYS A 23 17.34 16.11 -19.92
C LYS A 23 16.28 15.77 -18.87
N TYR A 24 16.73 15.21 -17.76
CA TYR A 24 15.81 14.63 -16.79
C TYR A 24 14.95 15.68 -16.06
N ALA A 25 15.42 16.91 -15.88
CA ALA A 25 14.63 17.96 -15.25
C ALA A 25 13.42 18.34 -16.13
N GLU A 26 13.66 18.58 -17.41
CA GLU A 26 12.66 18.91 -18.43
C GLU A 26 11.66 17.76 -18.60
N ALA A 27 12.15 16.52 -18.64
CA ALA A 27 11.29 15.34 -18.67
C ALA A 27 10.35 15.29 -17.44
N ILE A 28 10.88 15.52 -16.24
CA ILE A 28 10.09 15.55 -15.00
C ILE A 28 9.01 16.64 -15.07
N ASP A 29 9.36 17.84 -15.52
CA ASP A 29 8.44 18.98 -15.59
C ASP A 29 7.29 18.71 -16.59
N ASN A 30 7.62 18.15 -17.77
CA ASN A 30 6.63 17.76 -18.77
C ASN A 30 5.70 16.65 -18.25
N TYR A 31 6.25 15.60 -17.63
CA TYR A 31 5.42 14.56 -17.01
C TYR A 31 4.56 15.09 -15.85
N GLN A 32 5.10 16.00 -15.03
CA GLN A 32 4.36 16.59 -13.93
C GLN A 32 3.19 17.44 -14.45
N THR A 33 3.37 18.16 -15.56
CA THR A 33 2.29 18.91 -16.23
C THR A 33 1.15 17.99 -16.68
N ILE A 34 1.48 16.80 -17.19
CA ILE A 34 0.48 15.78 -17.56
C ILE A 34 -0.25 15.28 -16.30
N LEU A 35 0.51 15.01 -15.23
CA LEU A 35 -0.05 14.55 -13.96
C LEU A 35 -0.99 15.60 -13.34
N ASP A 36 -0.63 16.87 -13.39
CA ASP A 36 -1.41 18.01 -12.90
C ASP A 36 -2.71 18.22 -13.71
N SER A 37 -2.77 17.67 -14.92
CA SER A 37 -3.98 17.61 -15.76
C SER A 37 -4.94 16.47 -15.38
N ASN A 38 -4.72 15.81 -14.23
CA ASN A 38 -5.46 14.64 -13.76
C ASN A 38 -5.40 13.42 -14.69
N TYR A 39 -4.34 13.30 -15.49
CA TYR A 39 -4.09 12.09 -16.27
C TYR A 39 -3.21 11.14 -15.46
N TYR A 40 -3.68 9.91 -15.25
CA TYR A 40 -3.01 8.89 -14.46
C TYR A 40 -2.87 7.62 -15.28
N SER A 41 -1.63 7.16 -15.47
CA SER A 41 -1.34 5.87 -16.12
C SER A 41 -0.13 5.21 -15.48
N PHE A 42 -0.01 3.90 -15.71
CA PHE A 42 1.17 3.15 -15.26
C PHE A 42 2.43 3.75 -15.88
N GLU A 43 2.39 4.04 -17.18
CA GLU A 43 3.51 4.55 -17.97
C GLU A 43 3.96 5.92 -17.48
N LEU A 44 3.02 6.82 -17.16
CA LEU A 44 3.34 8.14 -16.62
C LEU A 44 4.06 8.04 -15.27
N TYR A 45 3.53 7.25 -14.34
CA TYR A 45 4.16 7.08 -13.04
C TYR A 45 5.51 6.36 -13.15
N PHE A 46 5.61 5.32 -13.98
CA PHE A 46 6.86 4.60 -14.21
C PHE A 46 7.93 5.51 -14.81
N ASN A 47 7.58 6.36 -15.78
CA ASN A 47 8.53 7.29 -16.41
C ASN A 47 8.91 8.44 -15.48
N LEU A 48 7.97 9.00 -14.70
CA LEU A 48 8.27 9.94 -13.62
C LEU A 48 9.25 9.34 -12.61
N ALA A 49 9.06 8.07 -12.25
CA ALA A 49 9.93 7.38 -11.32
C ALA A 49 11.35 7.20 -11.88
N ASN A 50 11.46 6.78 -13.14
CA ASN A 50 12.74 6.65 -13.85
C ASN A 50 13.45 8.00 -13.97
N ALA A 51 12.76 9.06 -14.38
CA ALA A 51 13.33 10.40 -14.52
C ALA A 51 13.81 10.96 -13.16
N ASN A 52 13.01 10.81 -12.10
CA ASN A 52 13.42 11.20 -10.75
C ASN A 52 14.60 10.37 -10.22
N TYR A 53 14.71 9.08 -10.60
CA TYR A 53 15.85 8.25 -10.23
C TYR A 53 17.14 8.78 -10.84
N GLN A 54 17.12 9.03 -12.15
CA GLN A 54 18.30 9.52 -12.88
C GLN A 54 18.69 10.93 -12.45
N PHE A 55 17.71 11.80 -12.18
CA PHE A 55 17.95 13.14 -11.64
C PHE A 55 18.48 13.12 -10.18
N GLY A 56 18.42 11.99 -9.48
CA GLY A 56 18.89 11.84 -8.10
C GLY A 56 17.85 12.17 -7.01
N LYS A 57 16.59 12.43 -7.39
CA LYS A 57 15.45 12.60 -6.46
C LYS A 57 14.91 11.24 -6.01
N ILE A 58 15.74 10.47 -5.29
CA ILE A 58 15.44 9.06 -4.95
C ILE A 58 14.11 8.86 -4.18
N PRO A 59 13.75 9.65 -3.15
CA PRO A 59 12.45 9.47 -2.49
C PRO A 59 11.24 9.66 -3.41
N LEU A 60 11.32 10.58 -4.38
CA LEU A 60 10.26 10.79 -5.37
C LEU A 60 10.21 9.66 -6.39
N SER A 61 11.36 9.11 -6.76
CA SER A 61 11.42 7.91 -7.60
C SER A 61 10.70 6.74 -6.94
N ILE A 62 11.02 6.44 -5.67
CA ILE A 62 10.35 5.40 -4.87
C ILE A 62 8.83 5.65 -4.83
N TYR A 63 8.43 6.89 -4.53
CA TYR A 63 7.03 7.28 -4.52
C TYR A 63 6.31 6.97 -5.85
N TYR A 64 6.89 7.36 -6.98
CA TYR A 64 6.26 7.16 -8.27
C TYR A 64 6.27 5.69 -8.74
N TYR A 65 7.29 4.89 -8.40
CA TYR A 65 7.23 3.45 -8.65
C TYR A 65 6.12 2.77 -7.83
N GLU A 66 5.96 3.14 -6.56
CA GLU A 66 4.86 2.66 -5.71
C GLU A 66 3.50 3.03 -6.32
N LYS A 67 3.34 4.28 -6.82
CA LYS A 67 2.14 4.70 -7.55
C LYS A 67 1.88 3.89 -8.82
N ALA A 68 2.91 3.61 -9.62
CA ALA A 68 2.78 2.77 -10.80
C ALA A 68 2.30 1.35 -10.43
N LEU A 69 2.87 0.77 -9.37
CA LEU A 69 2.55 -0.57 -8.88
C LEU A 69 1.16 -0.68 -8.25
N GLN A 70 0.55 0.43 -7.82
CA GLN A 70 -0.86 0.48 -7.42
C GLN A 70 -1.80 0.25 -8.62
N ILE A 71 -1.42 0.70 -9.83
CA ILE A 71 -2.21 0.50 -11.05
C ILE A 71 -2.02 -0.92 -11.57
N LYS A 72 -0.76 -1.36 -11.70
CA LYS A 72 -0.43 -2.64 -12.32
C LYS A 72 0.84 -3.20 -11.69
N LYS A 73 0.79 -4.48 -11.30
CA LYS A 73 2.00 -5.23 -10.94
C LYS A 73 2.85 -5.45 -12.18
N ASP A 74 4.07 -4.95 -12.13
CA ASP A 74 5.02 -5.03 -13.23
C ASP A 74 6.42 -5.39 -12.71
N LYS A 75 7.09 -6.31 -13.40
CA LYS A 75 8.38 -6.84 -12.95
C LYS A 75 9.48 -5.78 -13.01
N ASP A 76 9.46 -4.93 -14.03
CA ASP A 76 10.50 -3.93 -14.23
C ASP A 76 10.31 -2.78 -13.23
N ALA A 77 9.06 -2.38 -12.96
CA ALA A 77 8.75 -1.45 -11.88
C ALA A 77 9.20 -1.97 -10.49
N LEU A 78 9.00 -3.26 -10.20
CA LEU A 78 9.47 -3.86 -8.95
C LEU A 78 11.01 -3.89 -8.85
N ASN A 79 11.69 -4.25 -9.93
CA ASN A 79 13.15 -4.27 -9.97
C ASN A 79 13.72 -2.86 -9.77
N ASN A 80 13.20 -1.86 -10.50
CA ASN A 80 13.69 -0.49 -10.40
C ASN A 80 13.38 0.15 -9.05
N LEU A 81 12.22 -0.16 -8.46
CA LEU A 81 11.91 0.22 -7.08
C LEU A 81 12.95 -0.34 -6.10
N SER A 82 13.34 -1.61 -6.25
CA SER A 82 14.38 -2.22 -5.41
C SER A 82 15.74 -1.53 -5.58
N LEU A 83 16.10 -1.15 -6.82
CA LEU A 83 17.33 -0.38 -7.07
C LEU A 83 17.28 1.00 -6.40
N ALA A 84 16.14 1.70 -6.46
CA ALA A 84 15.94 2.98 -5.77
C ALA A 84 16.02 2.85 -4.25
N GLN A 85 15.43 1.79 -3.70
CA GLN A 85 15.48 1.47 -2.27
C GLN A 85 16.89 1.16 -1.77
N ASN A 86 17.75 0.55 -2.59
CA ASN A 86 19.15 0.30 -2.23
C ASN A 86 20.02 1.58 -2.13
N ARG A 87 19.52 2.72 -2.61
CA ARG A 87 20.21 4.03 -2.52
C ARG A 87 19.85 4.82 -1.26
N ILE A 88 19.02 4.27 -0.39
CA ILE A 88 18.62 4.88 0.90
C ILE A 88 18.89 3.91 2.05
N THR A 89 19.00 4.45 3.26
CA THR A 89 19.01 3.63 4.47
C THR A 89 17.59 3.13 4.74
N LEU A 90 17.32 1.88 4.35
CA LEU A 90 16.02 1.26 4.59
C LEU A 90 15.87 0.87 6.05
N ILE A 91 14.68 1.14 6.60
CA ILE A 91 14.26 0.58 7.88
C ILE A 91 13.91 -0.88 7.64
N GLU A 92 14.71 -1.78 8.22
CA GLU A 92 14.46 -3.21 8.09
C GLU A 92 13.16 -3.61 8.80
N PRO A 93 12.28 -4.38 8.13
CA PRO A 93 11.09 -4.89 8.79
C PRO A 93 11.47 -5.90 9.86
N ILE A 94 10.68 -5.95 10.94
CA ILE A 94 10.84 -7.01 11.95
C ILE A 94 10.83 -8.38 11.25
N THR A 95 11.86 -9.18 11.51
CA THR A 95 11.96 -10.52 10.95
C THR A 95 10.76 -11.36 11.38
N GLN A 96 9.91 -11.70 10.41
CA GLN A 96 8.74 -12.53 10.68
C GLN A 96 9.14 -14.00 10.79
N LEU A 97 8.58 -14.69 11.77
CA LEU A 97 8.71 -16.14 11.93
C LEU A 97 8.12 -16.87 10.72
N PHE A 98 8.66 -18.05 10.38
CA PHE A 98 8.30 -18.76 9.14
C PHE A 98 6.79 -19.05 9.03
N TYR A 99 6.13 -19.39 10.15
CA TYR A 99 4.71 -19.71 10.19
C TYR A 99 3.84 -18.46 10.01
N VAL A 100 4.30 -17.29 10.48
CA VAL A 100 3.63 -16.00 10.23
C VAL A 100 3.71 -15.66 8.74
N ARG A 101 4.88 -15.82 8.12
CA ARG A 101 5.05 -15.61 6.68
C ARG A 101 4.18 -16.55 5.85
N TRP A 102 4.15 -17.83 6.20
CA TRP A 102 3.32 -18.84 5.55
C TRP A 102 1.84 -18.49 5.67
N TRP A 103 1.38 -18.13 6.87
CA TRP A 103 -0.01 -17.72 7.10
C TRP A 103 -0.38 -16.47 6.29
N ASN A 104 0.46 -15.42 6.35
CA ASN A 104 0.27 -14.19 5.58
C ASN A 104 0.15 -14.47 4.08
N ASN A 105 1.00 -15.35 3.52
CA ASN A 105 0.93 -15.74 2.12
C ASN A 105 -0.38 -16.42 1.73
N ILE A 106 -1.01 -17.18 2.64
CA ILE A 106 -2.33 -17.77 2.40
C ILE A 106 -3.40 -16.68 2.47
N THR A 107 -3.35 -15.85 3.52
CA THR A 107 -4.41 -14.88 3.78
C THR A 107 -4.44 -13.72 2.79
N HIS A 108 -3.29 -13.32 2.24
CA HIS A 108 -3.18 -12.23 1.27
C HIS A 108 -3.52 -12.64 -0.17
N ARG A 109 -3.73 -13.93 -0.46
CA ARG A 109 -4.19 -14.38 -1.79
C ARG A 109 -5.66 -14.11 -2.03
N LEU A 110 -6.45 -14.05 -0.96
CA LEU A 110 -7.89 -13.84 -1.02
C LEU A 110 -8.19 -12.39 -0.64
N SER A 111 -8.95 -11.69 -1.46
CA SER A 111 -9.41 -10.34 -1.16
C SER A 111 -10.47 -10.34 -0.06
N GLN A 112 -10.73 -9.19 0.56
CA GLN A 112 -11.79 -9.00 1.55
C GLN A 112 -13.12 -9.53 1.01
N LYS A 113 -13.45 -9.24 -0.26
CA LYS A 113 -14.67 -9.73 -0.91
C LYS A 113 -14.77 -11.25 -0.90
N MET A 114 -13.67 -11.95 -1.16
CA MET A 114 -13.64 -13.40 -1.14
C MET A 114 -13.84 -13.94 0.28
N TRP A 115 -13.20 -13.33 1.28
CA TRP A 115 -13.43 -13.66 2.69
C TRP A 115 -14.89 -13.44 3.12
N SER A 116 -15.54 -12.37 2.64
CA SER A 116 -16.96 -12.13 2.90
C SER A 116 -17.86 -13.22 2.29
N ILE A 117 -17.56 -13.68 1.06
CA ILE A 117 -18.30 -14.78 0.42
C ILE A 117 -18.15 -16.07 1.24
N LEU A 118 -16.93 -16.40 1.67
CA LEU A 118 -16.66 -17.58 2.50
C LEU A 118 -17.37 -17.51 3.86
N LEU A 119 -17.43 -16.34 4.47
CA LEU A 119 -18.17 -16.13 5.72
C LEU A 119 -19.67 -16.41 5.52
N ILE A 120 -20.26 -15.85 4.46
CA ILE A 120 -21.69 -16.05 4.14
C ILE A 120 -21.97 -17.54 3.91
N THR A 121 -21.15 -18.23 3.11
CA THR A 121 -21.33 -19.68 2.87
C THR A 121 -21.16 -20.51 4.15
N GLY A 122 -20.25 -20.11 5.05
CA GLY A 122 -20.10 -20.72 6.38
C GLY A 122 -21.35 -20.58 7.27
N ILE A 123 -21.98 -19.40 7.26
CA ILE A 123 -23.25 -19.15 7.97
C ILE A 123 -24.39 -20.03 7.42
N TRP A 124 -24.50 -20.13 6.09
CA TRP A 124 -25.48 -21.01 5.43
C TRP A 124 -25.25 -22.48 5.81
N LEU A 125 -24.01 -22.95 5.76
CA LEU A 125 -23.66 -24.32 6.14
C LEU A 125 -23.99 -24.62 7.61
N SER A 126 -23.67 -23.67 8.50
CA SER A 126 -23.98 -23.79 9.93
C SER A 126 -25.50 -23.86 10.17
N SER A 127 -26.28 -23.06 9.44
CA SER A 127 -27.75 -23.09 9.48
C SER A 127 -28.32 -24.44 9.02
N VAL A 128 -27.78 -25.01 7.93
CA VAL A 128 -28.19 -26.34 7.44
C VAL A 128 -27.87 -27.42 8.46
N LEU A 129 -26.67 -27.40 9.06
CA LEU A 129 -26.27 -28.36 10.09
C LEU A 129 -27.13 -28.23 11.36
N LEU A 130 -27.53 -27.01 11.72
CA LEU A 130 -28.47 -26.77 12.82
C LEU A 130 -29.82 -27.44 12.56
N ILE A 131 -30.40 -27.24 11.37
CA ILE A 131 -31.66 -27.88 10.98
C ILE A 131 -31.53 -29.41 11.00
N LEU A 132 -30.44 -29.95 10.44
CA LEU A 132 -30.18 -31.39 10.40
C LEU A 132 -29.98 -32.00 11.79
N PHE A 133 -29.40 -31.24 12.74
CA PHE A 133 -29.23 -31.62 14.13
C PHE A 133 -30.57 -31.61 14.88
N ILE A 134 -31.39 -30.56 14.71
CA ILE A 134 -32.73 -30.47 15.32
C ILE A 134 -33.59 -31.66 14.90
N LYS A 135 -33.58 -32.02 13.61
CA LYS A 135 -34.32 -33.17 13.06
C LYS A 135 -33.84 -34.52 13.61
N ASN A 136 -32.56 -34.66 13.92
CA ASN A 136 -31.98 -35.93 14.37
C ASN A 136 -30.75 -35.68 15.24
N ARG A 137 -30.91 -35.78 16.57
CA ARG A 137 -29.96 -35.35 17.61
C ARG A 137 -28.72 -36.26 17.77
N LYS A 138 -28.18 -36.79 16.66
CA LYS A 138 -26.97 -37.60 16.68
C LYS A 138 -25.74 -36.76 17.03
N LYS A 139 -24.83 -37.34 17.83
CA LYS A 139 -23.60 -36.68 18.31
C LYS A 139 -22.71 -36.12 17.19
N TRP A 140 -22.55 -36.84 16.07
CA TRP A 140 -21.72 -36.37 14.96
C TRP A 140 -22.25 -35.10 14.28
N LYS A 141 -23.58 -34.92 14.22
CA LYS A 141 -24.21 -33.70 13.69
C LYS A 141 -24.02 -32.51 14.63
N PHE A 142 -24.08 -32.76 15.95
CA PHE A 142 -23.78 -31.75 16.95
C PHE A 142 -22.32 -31.30 16.87
N ASN A 143 -21.38 -32.23 16.81
CA ASN A 143 -19.96 -31.92 16.66
C ASN A 143 -19.67 -31.18 15.34
N GLY A 144 -20.34 -31.59 14.25
CA GLY A 144 -20.25 -30.90 12.96
C GLY A 144 -20.76 -29.46 13.02
N LEU A 145 -21.89 -29.21 13.71
CA LEU A 145 -22.41 -27.87 13.96
C LEU A 145 -21.46 -27.01 14.80
N LEU A 146 -20.91 -27.57 15.89
CA LEU A 146 -19.93 -26.84 16.71
C LEU A 146 -18.69 -26.46 15.89
N LEU A 147 -18.18 -27.41 15.11
CA LEU A 147 -17.04 -27.17 14.23
C LEU A 147 -17.36 -26.10 13.16
N SER A 148 -18.54 -26.14 12.55
CA SER A 148 -18.92 -25.16 11.54
C SER A 148 -19.06 -23.75 12.12
N ILE A 149 -19.58 -23.62 13.34
CA ILE A 149 -19.66 -22.34 14.05
C ILE A 149 -18.26 -21.79 14.32
N ILE A 150 -17.33 -22.63 14.83
CA ILE A 150 -15.95 -22.23 15.08
C ILE A 150 -15.27 -21.76 13.79
N ILE A 151 -15.39 -22.52 12.70
CA ILE A 151 -14.84 -22.15 11.39
C ILE A 151 -15.44 -20.82 10.91
N THR A 152 -16.76 -20.65 11.02
CA THR A 152 -17.45 -19.41 10.62
C THR A 152 -16.95 -18.21 11.43
N PHE A 153 -16.72 -18.36 12.74
CA PHE A 153 -16.14 -17.30 13.56
C PHE A 153 -14.72 -16.94 13.11
N LEU A 154 -13.87 -17.94 12.83
CA LEU A 154 -12.52 -17.72 12.31
C LEU A 154 -12.52 -17.02 10.94
N LEU A 155 -13.45 -17.38 10.05
CA LEU A 155 -13.65 -16.69 8.77
C LEU A 155 -14.05 -15.22 8.98
N GLY A 156 -14.90 -14.93 9.97
CA GLY A 156 -15.29 -13.56 10.33
C GLY A 156 -14.10 -12.74 10.84
N ALA A 157 -13.29 -13.31 11.73
CA ALA A 157 -12.06 -12.68 12.20
C ALA A 157 -11.08 -12.43 11.05
N GLN A 158 -10.96 -13.38 10.11
CA GLN A 158 -10.07 -13.24 8.96
C GLN A 158 -10.58 -12.21 7.93
N MET A 159 -11.89 -12.11 7.73
CA MET A 159 -12.51 -11.07 6.90
C MET A 159 -12.24 -9.67 7.50
N TYR A 160 -12.37 -9.52 8.81
CA TYR A 160 -12.05 -8.28 9.52
C TYR A 160 -10.56 -7.92 9.37
N ASN A 161 -9.67 -8.89 9.55
CA ASN A 161 -8.24 -8.71 9.33
C ASN A 161 -7.94 -8.32 7.87
N ALA A 162 -8.59 -8.96 6.89
CA ALA A 162 -8.43 -8.63 5.48
C ALA A 162 -8.90 -7.20 5.17
N ASN A 163 -9.98 -6.73 5.80
CA ASN A 163 -10.44 -5.36 5.68
C ASN A 163 -9.42 -4.35 6.22
N ILE A 164 -8.82 -4.61 7.38
CA ILE A 164 -7.74 -3.76 7.91
C ILE A 164 -6.55 -3.71 6.95
N GLN A 165 -6.22 -4.84 6.32
CA GLN A 165 -5.07 -4.93 5.40
C GLN A 165 -5.31 -4.20 4.07
N GLU A 166 -6.51 -4.31 3.51
CA GLU A 166 -6.88 -3.61 2.26
C GLU A 166 -7.01 -2.10 2.45
N ASN A 167 -7.44 -1.65 3.64
CA ASN A 167 -7.57 -0.24 3.96
C ASN A 167 -6.30 0.39 4.56
N LYS A 168 -5.15 -0.29 4.44
CA LYS A 168 -3.88 0.29 4.90
C LYS A 168 -3.51 1.49 4.06
N PHE A 169 -3.28 2.59 4.75
CA PHE A 169 -2.89 3.84 4.14
C PHE A 169 -1.38 4.05 4.28
N PHE A 170 -0.67 4.21 3.17
CA PHE A 170 0.79 4.33 3.18
C PHE A 170 1.25 5.71 2.72
N GLY A 171 2.45 6.10 3.12
CA GLY A 171 3.13 7.28 2.61
C GLY A 171 4.64 7.06 2.46
N ILE A 172 5.29 7.93 1.70
CA ILE A 172 6.75 7.97 1.54
C ILE A 172 7.29 9.25 2.17
N ILE A 173 8.32 9.12 3.00
CA ILE A 173 9.03 10.25 3.62
C ILE A 173 9.89 10.92 2.53
N LEU A 174 9.60 12.15 2.12
CA LEU A 174 10.36 12.83 1.05
C LEU A 174 11.60 13.57 1.57
N LYS A 175 11.58 14.00 2.82
CA LYS A 175 12.65 14.77 3.48
C LYS A 175 12.90 14.16 4.85
N GLU A 176 14.13 14.29 5.34
CA GLU A 176 14.46 13.90 6.71
C GLU A 176 13.44 14.50 7.69
N ALA A 177 12.96 13.64 8.58
CA ALA A 177 11.88 13.94 9.49
C ALA A 177 12.26 13.49 10.90
N LYS A 178 11.79 14.23 11.90
CA LYS A 178 11.85 13.81 13.29
C LYS A 178 10.60 13.00 13.61
N LEU A 179 10.80 11.92 14.35
CA LEU A 179 9.72 11.16 14.97
C LEU A 179 9.46 11.76 16.36
N PHE A 180 8.19 12.02 16.66
CA PHE A 180 7.74 12.54 17.94
C PHE A 180 6.86 11.53 18.68
N ASP A 181 7.00 11.42 20.00
CA ASP A 181 6.22 10.47 20.80
C ASP A 181 4.75 10.89 20.94
N ASP A 182 4.49 12.18 21.02
CA ASP A 182 3.14 12.74 20.98
C ASP A 182 3.05 13.95 20.03
N ASN A 183 1.84 14.49 19.90
CA ASN A 183 1.54 15.65 19.07
C ASN A 183 1.41 17.00 19.81
N ILE A 184 1.78 17.05 21.08
CA ILE A 184 1.62 18.20 21.99
C ILE A 184 2.97 18.67 22.53
N ASN A 185 3.74 17.77 23.12
CA ASN A 185 5.01 18.01 23.79
C ASN A 185 6.20 17.98 22.82
N TYR A 186 6.02 17.47 21.60
CA TYR A 186 7.04 17.42 20.54
C TYR A 186 8.39 16.84 21.01
N GLN A 187 8.35 15.90 21.95
CA GLN A 187 9.54 15.18 22.38
C GLN A 187 9.95 14.22 21.26
N SER A 188 11.17 14.41 20.75
CA SER A 188 11.68 13.62 19.64
C SER A 188 12.22 12.27 20.14
N SER A 189 11.73 11.18 19.58
CA SER A 189 12.17 9.82 19.86
C SER A 189 13.14 9.25 18.83
N GLY A 190 13.32 9.93 17.70
CA GLY A 190 14.29 9.54 16.69
C GLY A 190 14.20 10.39 15.43
N ASN A 191 15.08 10.07 14.48
CA ASN A 191 15.05 10.62 13.13
C ASN A 191 14.69 9.52 12.14
N ILE A 192 14.02 9.90 11.07
CA ILE A 192 13.62 9.02 9.97
C ILE A 192 14.27 9.53 8.69
N ASP A 193 15.02 8.64 8.06
CA ASP A 193 15.66 8.91 6.79
C ASP A 193 14.62 8.95 5.65
N ARG A 194 14.89 9.83 4.69
CA ARG A 194 14.05 10.00 3.50
C ARG A 194 14.00 8.73 2.63
N GLY A 195 12.88 8.55 1.94
CA GLY A 195 12.58 7.45 1.02
C GLY A 195 11.93 6.24 1.69
N ASN A 196 11.90 6.19 3.03
CA ASN A 196 11.25 5.10 3.76
C ASN A 196 9.73 5.14 3.60
N LYS A 197 9.14 3.96 3.37
CA LYS A 197 7.70 3.74 3.31
C LYS A 197 7.16 3.53 4.72
N VAL A 198 6.09 4.26 5.05
CA VAL A 198 5.49 4.25 6.38
C VAL A 198 4.00 3.98 6.29
N LEU A 199 3.46 3.27 7.28
CA LEU A 199 2.03 3.07 7.44
C LEU A 199 1.46 4.26 8.21
N ILE A 200 0.46 4.94 7.66
CA ILE A 200 -0.24 6.04 8.32
C ILE A 200 -1.41 5.44 9.09
N LEU A 201 -1.40 5.62 10.41
CA LEU A 201 -2.41 5.08 11.34
C LEU A 201 -3.52 6.10 11.63
N ASN A 202 -3.15 7.37 11.76
CA ASN A 202 -4.09 8.44 12.06
C ASN A 202 -3.54 9.77 11.53
N GLU A 203 -4.41 10.78 11.44
CA GLU A 203 -4.03 12.12 11.05
C GLU A 203 -4.61 13.17 12.01
N SER A 204 -3.85 14.23 12.22
CA SER A 204 -4.25 15.46 12.89
C SER A 204 -4.19 16.63 11.90
N GLU A 205 -4.38 17.87 12.33
CA GLU A 205 -4.27 19.03 11.42
C GLU A 205 -2.89 19.14 10.75
N LYS A 206 -1.80 18.94 11.51
CA LYS A 206 -0.43 19.18 11.05
C LYS A 206 0.46 17.94 10.98
N MET A 207 0.05 16.83 11.60
CA MET A 207 0.87 15.63 11.72
C MET A 207 0.13 14.35 11.37
N PHE A 208 0.88 13.38 10.84
CA PHE A 208 0.45 11.99 10.71
C PHE A 208 1.03 11.16 11.85
N LEU A 209 0.19 10.33 12.47
CA LEU A 209 0.67 9.23 13.30
C LEU A 209 1.05 8.10 12.36
N ILE A 210 2.31 7.71 12.36
CA ILE A 210 2.85 6.68 11.48
C ILE A 210 3.36 5.48 12.26
N LYS A 211 3.46 4.36 11.57
CA LYS A 211 4.13 3.14 12.01
C LYS A 211 5.20 2.75 10.99
N LEU A 212 6.43 2.61 11.50
CA LEU A 212 7.60 2.19 10.75
C LEU A 212 7.61 0.67 10.55
N LEU A 213 8.47 0.20 9.64
CA LEU A 213 8.59 -1.23 9.31
C LEU A 213 9.16 -2.08 10.46
N ASP A 214 9.97 -1.46 11.31
CA ASP A 214 10.53 -2.05 12.53
C ASP A 214 9.52 -2.10 13.69
N GLY A 215 8.30 -1.59 13.48
CA GLY A 215 7.20 -1.58 14.45
C GLY A 215 7.11 -0.33 15.32
N GLN A 216 8.12 0.55 15.32
CA GLN A 216 8.06 1.82 16.05
C GLN A 216 6.94 2.70 15.48
N SER A 217 6.31 3.48 16.34
CA SER A 217 5.23 4.39 15.96
C SER A 217 5.47 5.77 16.56
N GLY A 218 5.01 6.81 15.87
CA GLY A 218 5.12 8.18 16.34
C GLY A 218 4.63 9.18 15.30
N TRP A 219 4.66 10.46 15.66
CA TRP A 219 4.12 11.53 14.85
C TRP A 219 5.17 12.18 13.96
N VAL A 220 4.76 12.52 12.73
CA VAL A 220 5.58 13.21 11.73
C VAL A 220 4.77 14.30 11.05
N GLU A 221 5.39 15.44 10.74
CA GLU A 221 4.77 16.55 10.02
C GLU A 221 4.26 16.11 8.63
N LYS A 222 3.03 16.52 8.27
CA LYS A 222 2.41 16.13 6.99
C LYS A 222 3.23 16.58 5.77
N ASN A 223 3.89 17.74 5.84
CA ASN A 223 4.70 18.28 4.75
C ASN A 223 5.97 17.45 4.41
N ARG A 224 6.34 16.48 5.27
CA ARG A 224 7.47 15.56 5.04
C ARG A 224 7.05 14.28 4.34
N ILE A 225 5.76 13.95 4.36
CA ILE A 225 5.21 12.70 3.83
C ILE A 225 4.38 13.00 2.60
N LYS A 226 4.58 12.21 1.53
CA LYS A 226 3.65 12.16 0.40
C LYS A 226 2.82 10.89 0.51
N THR A 227 1.49 11.03 0.55
CA THR A 227 0.55 9.93 0.72
C THR A 227 0.42 9.13 -0.57
N LEU A 228 0.30 7.81 -0.47
CA LEU A 228 0.07 6.89 -1.59
C LEU A 228 -1.44 6.66 -1.77
N GLU A 229 -2.21 7.75 -1.91
CA GLU A 229 -3.65 7.69 -2.20
C GLU A 229 -3.91 7.12 -3.58
N ILE A 230 -5.01 6.38 -3.73
CA ILE A 230 -5.51 5.95 -5.04
C ILE A 230 -6.41 7.10 -5.54
N TYR A 231 -6.04 7.73 -6.67
CA TYR A 231 -6.80 8.80 -7.33
C TYR A 231 -7.57 8.21 -8.52
#